data_AF-A0A1W9I8U0-F1
#
_entry.id   AF-A0A1W9I8U0-F1
#
_cell.length_a   1.000
_cell.length_b   1.000
_cell.length_c   1.000
_cell.angle_alpha   90.00
_cell.angle_beta   90.00
_cell.angle_gamma   90.00
#
_symmetry.space_group_name_H-M   'P 1'
#
loop_
_entity.id
_entity.type
_entity.pdbx_description
1 polymer ?
#
loop_
_entity_poly.entity_id
_entity_poly.type
_entity_poly.pdbx_seq_one_letter_code
_entity_poly.pdbx_strand_id
1 'polypeptide(L)'
;MRMMIAALAVVASGFSASVAQAYYVPPFKGNDTGGIISYNLAGQADIKAMAVNHCAAYGKVVKPLAVQPVYGGYISFACIWVPPQPPALRVRY
;
A
#
# COMPACT_ATOMS: atom_id res chain seq x y z
N MET A 1 -41.13 19.06 16.21
CA MET A 1 -40.95 18.01 15.18
C MET A 1 -40.25 18.52 13.92
N ARG A 2 -40.82 19.49 13.16
CA ARG A 2 -40.27 19.99 11.88
C ARG A 2 -38.83 20.53 11.97
N MET A 3 -38.52 21.30 13.01
CA MET A 3 -37.18 21.89 13.22
C MET A 3 -36.11 20.84 13.55
N MET A 4 -36.48 19.75 14.23
CA MET A 4 -35.55 18.64 14.54
C MET A 4 -35.22 17.82 13.29
N ILE A 5 -36.21 17.61 12.41
CA ILE A 5 -36.01 16.94 11.11
C ILE A 5 -35.08 17.77 10.22
N ALA A 6 -35.28 19.09 10.17
CA ALA A 6 -34.40 19.99 9.42
C ALA A 6 -32.96 19.99 9.98
N ALA A 7 -32.79 20.00 11.30
CA ALA A 7 -31.46 19.94 11.92
C ALA A 7 -30.74 18.62 11.63
N LEU A 8 -31.45 17.48 11.70
CA LEU A 8 -30.90 16.17 11.34
C LEU A 8 -30.50 16.07 9.87
N ALA A 9 -31.28 16.67 8.96
CA ALA A 9 -30.97 16.69 7.53
C ALA A 9 -29.69 17.51 7.22
N VAL A 10 -29.47 18.63 7.92
CA VAL A 10 -28.26 19.44 7.77
C VAL A 10 -27.01 18.74 8.32
N VAL A 11 -27.15 18.01 9.43
CA VAL A 11 -26.02 17.24 9.99
C VAL A 11 -25.69 16.04 9.08
N ALA A 12 -26.69 15.33 8.56
CA ALA A 12 -26.47 14.18 7.68
C ALA A 12 -25.80 14.57 6.34
N SER A 13 -26.13 15.75 5.78
CA SER A 13 -25.49 16.24 4.56
C SER A 13 -24.04 16.68 4.78
N GLY A 14 -23.71 17.25 5.95
CA GLY A 14 -22.34 17.62 6.32
C GLY A 14 -21.38 16.42 6.44
N PHE A 15 -21.88 15.27 6.92
CA PHE A 15 -21.09 14.04 7.03
C PHE A 15 -20.88 13.32 5.69
N SER A 16 -21.69 13.60 4.68
CA SER A 16 -21.58 12.94 3.37
C SER A 16 -20.50 13.55 2.46
N ALA A 17 -19.99 14.74 2.80
CA ALA A 17 -18.98 15.44 2.00
C ALA A 17 -17.52 15.09 2.37
N SER A 18 -17.30 14.30 3.43
CA SER A 18 -15.96 13.96 3.93
C SER A 18 -15.46 12.58 3.48
N VAL A 19 -16.29 11.78 2.80
CA VAL A 19 -15.86 10.48 2.28
C VAL A 19 -15.17 10.62 0.92
N ALA A 20 -13.86 10.30 0.92
CA ALA A 20 -13.03 9.99 -0.23
C ALA A 20 -12.66 11.15 -1.18
N GLN A 21 -11.75 12.02 -0.73
CA GLN A 21 -10.74 12.57 -1.65
C GLN A 21 -9.75 11.43 -2.00
N ALA A 22 -10.19 10.48 -2.83
CA ALA A 22 -9.28 9.53 -3.46
C ALA A 22 -8.48 10.29 -4.52
N TYR A 23 -7.40 10.95 -4.11
CA TYR A 23 -6.44 11.52 -5.06
C TYR A 23 -5.99 10.42 -6.01
N TYR A 24 -5.94 10.72 -7.31
CA TYR A 24 -5.45 9.77 -8.31
C TYR A 24 -4.07 9.26 -7.90
N VAL A 25 -3.97 7.95 -7.71
CA VAL A 25 -2.71 7.26 -7.43
C VAL A 25 -2.27 6.58 -8.72
N PRO A 26 -1.06 6.87 -9.24
CA PRO A 26 -0.53 6.19 -10.41
C PRO A 26 -0.36 4.67 -10.15
N PRO A 27 -0.28 3.86 -11.21
CA PRO A 27 -0.12 2.39 -11.09
C PRO A 27 1.07 1.94 -10.25
N PHE A 28 2.09 2.78 -10.10
CA PHE A 28 3.22 2.58 -9.20
C PHE A 28 3.48 3.85 -8.40
N LYS A 29 3.55 3.75 -7.08
CA LYS A 29 3.95 4.85 -6.18
C LYS A 29 4.79 4.30 -5.04
N GLY A 30 5.96 4.86 -4.81
CA GLY A 30 6.81 4.48 -3.69
C GLY A 30 7.80 5.57 -3.28
N ASN A 31 8.43 5.37 -2.13
CA ASN A 31 9.52 6.16 -1.58
C ASN A 31 10.55 5.21 -0.91
N ASP A 32 11.47 5.76 -0.11
CA ASP A 32 12.52 5.01 0.58
C ASP A 32 12.01 3.98 1.62
N THR A 33 10.77 4.09 2.10
CA THR A 33 10.20 3.14 3.08
C THR A 33 9.38 2.03 2.43
N GLY A 34 8.94 2.21 1.19
CA GLY A 34 8.13 1.23 0.49
C GLY A 34 7.22 1.86 -0.55
N GLY A 35 6.17 1.15 -0.92
CA GLY A 35 5.25 1.63 -1.93
C GLY A 35 4.05 0.72 -2.14
N ILE A 36 3.25 1.14 -3.11
CA ILE A 36 2.06 0.47 -3.57
C ILE A 36 2.11 0.33 -5.09
N ILE A 37 1.66 -0.82 -5.58
CA ILE A 37 1.57 -1.15 -6.99
C ILE A 37 0.12 -1.54 -7.25
N SER A 38 -0.50 -0.95 -8.27
CA SER A 38 -1.90 -1.25 -8.60
C SER A 38 -2.05 -2.73 -8.90
N TYR A 39 -3.08 -3.35 -8.32
CA TYR A 39 -3.41 -4.75 -8.59
C TYR A 39 -3.78 -4.98 -10.05
N ASN A 40 -4.19 -3.94 -10.78
CA ASN A 40 -4.45 -4.03 -12.22
C ASN A 40 -3.21 -4.42 -13.04
N LEU A 41 -1.99 -4.19 -12.51
CA LEU A 41 -0.76 -4.62 -13.15
C LEU A 41 -0.44 -6.10 -12.91
N ALA A 42 -1.14 -6.77 -11.98
CA ALA A 42 -0.93 -8.18 -11.70
C ALA A 42 -1.23 -9.00 -12.96
N GLY A 43 -0.24 -9.78 -13.42
CA GLY A 43 -0.32 -10.55 -14.67
C GLY A 43 -0.02 -9.76 -15.94
N GLN A 44 0.14 -8.43 -15.87
CA GLN A 44 0.57 -7.59 -17.00
C GLN A 44 2.06 -7.20 -16.91
N ALA A 45 2.59 -7.11 -15.69
CA ALA A 45 3.98 -6.77 -15.42
C ALA A 45 4.57 -7.62 -14.29
N ASP A 46 5.91 -7.69 -14.21
CA ASP A 46 6.59 -8.33 -13.09
C ASP A 46 6.60 -7.41 -11.86
N ILE A 47 5.55 -7.54 -11.05
CA ILE A 47 5.35 -6.78 -9.81
C ILE A 47 6.52 -6.97 -8.84
N LYS A 48 7.09 -8.18 -8.78
CA LYS A 48 8.20 -8.48 -7.87
C LYS A 48 9.45 -7.73 -8.32
N ALA A 49 9.80 -7.83 -9.60
CA ALA A 49 10.97 -7.12 -10.14
C ALA A 49 10.84 -5.59 -9.97
N MET A 50 9.66 -5.02 -10.19
CA MET A 50 9.43 -3.58 -9.97
C MET A 50 9.69 -3.17 -8.51
N ALA A 51 9.17 -3.91 -7.55
CA ALA A 51 9.37 -3.60 -6.13
C ALA A 51 10.82 -3.83 -5.67
N VAL A 52 11.49 -4.88 -6.17
CA VAL A 52 12.91 -5.15 -5.94
C VAL A 52 13.76 -3.98 -6.46
N ASN A 53 13.55 -3.58 -7.71
CA ASN A 53 14.34 -2.53 -8.35
C ASN A 53 14.15 -1.17 -7.64
N HIS A 54 12.93 -0.86 -7.22
CA HIS A 54 12.64 0.35 -6.45
C HIS A 54 13.37 0.38 -5.10
N CYS A 55 13.29 -0.70 -4.30
CA CYS A 55 14.01 -0.75 -3.03
C CYS A 55 15.53 -0.79 -3.21
N ALA A 56 16.03 -1.45 -4.26
CA ALA A 56 17.45 -1.51 -4.58
C ALA A 56 18.04 -0.13 -4.90
N ALA A 57 17.26 0.79 -5.48
CA ALA A 57 17.68 2.18 -5.69
C ALA A 57 18.03 2.93 -4.39
N TYR A 58 17.53 2.46 -3.25
CA TYR A 58 17.83 2.97 -1.92
C TYR A 58 18.83 2.10 -1.13
N GLY A 59 19.40 1.06 -1.74
CA GLY A 59 20.27 0.09 -1.04
C GLY A 59 19.53 -0.83 -0.08
N LYS A 60 18.22 -1.02 -0.28
CA LYS A 60 17.33 -1.82 0.57
C LYS A 60 16.79 -3.04 -0.15
N VAL A 61 16.28 -4.01 0.62
CA VAL A 61 15.57 -5.17 0.08
C VAL A 61 14.07 -5.01 0.22
N VAL A 62 13.34 -5.59 -0.73
CA VAL A 62 11.88 -5.58 -0.72
C VAL A 62 11.34 -6.58 0.31
N LYS A 63 10.34 -6.17 1.08
CA LYS A 63 9.50 -7.02 1.91
C LYS A 63 8.04 -6.87 1.45
N PRO A 64 7.45 -7.89 0.80
CA PRO A 64 6.02 -7.89 0.50
C PRO A 64 5.20 -7.75 1.79
N LEU A 65 4.14 -6.94 1.76
CA LEU A 65 3.29 -6.70 2.93
C LEU A 65 1.91 -7.34 2.77
N ALA A 66 1.12 -6.85 1.81
CA ALA A 66 -0.23 -7.32 1.57
C ALA A 66 -0.62 -7.18 0.10
N VAL A 67 -1.63 -7.94 -0.29
CA VAL A 67 -2.26 -7.89 -1.61
C VAL A 67 -3.75 -7.65 -1.41
N GLN A 68 -4.31 -6.66 -2.10
CA GLN A 68 -5.74 -6.45 -2.20
C GLN A 68 -6.19 -6.84 -3.61
N PRO A 69 -6.66 -8.09 -3.83
CA PRO A 69 -6.94 -8.62 -5.15
C PRO A 69 -8.33 -8.21 -5.66
N VAL A 70 -8.62 -6.91 -5.67
CA VAL A 70 -9.86 -6.33 -6.14
C VAL A 70 -9.57 -5.23 -7.15
N TYR A 71 -10.53 -4.91 -8.01
CA TYR A 71 -10.40 -3.79 -8.94
C TYR A 71 -10.18 -2.48 -8.16
N GLY A 72 -9.14 -1.73 -8.55
CA GLY A 72 -8.70 -0.53 -7.82
C GLY A 72 -7.91 -0.82 -6.52
N GLY A 73 -7.69 -2.08 -6.18
CA GLY A 73 -6.84 -2.50 -5.08
C GLY A 73 -5.35 -2.34 -5.38
N TYR A 74 -4.53 -2.49 -4.33
CA TYR A 74 -3.07 -2.35 -4.42
C TYR A 74 -2.34 -3.52 -3.75
N ILE A 75 -1.14 -3.76 -4.25
CA ILE A 75 -0.11 -4.62 -3.68
C ILE A 75 0.87 -3.71 -2.95
N SER A 76 1.05 -3.92 -1.66
CA SER A 76 1.94 -3.10 -0.82
C SER A 76 3.25 -3.82 -0.52
N PHE A 77 4.32 -3.05 -0.45
CA PHE A 77 5.65 -3.52 -0.09
C PHE A 77 6.38 -2.50 0.79
N ALA A 78 7.31 -2.99 1.60
CA ALA A 78 8.24 -2.17 2.36
C ALA A 78 9.66 -2.34 1.81
N CYS A 79 10.45 -1.28 1.88
CA CYS A 79 11.90 -1.33 1.67
C CYS A 79 12.57 -1.38 3.04
N ILE A 80 13.19 -2.51 3.35
CA ILE A 80 13.87 -2.73 4.63
C ILE A 80 15.38 -2.84 4.40
N TRP A 81 16.16 -2.41 5.38
CA TRP A 81 17.59 -2.70 5.38
C TRP A 81 17.81 -4.21 5.46
N VAL A 82 18.84 -4.70 4.78
CA VAL A 82 19.25 -6.10 4.88
C VAL A 82 19.56 -6.38 6.35
N PRO A 83 18.81 -7.28 7.02
CA PRO A 83 19.19 -7.70 8.35
C PRO A 83 20.57 -8.39 8.24
N PRO A 84 21.52 -8.13 9.14
CA PRO A 84 22.76 -8.89 9.18
C PRO A 84 22.41 -10.38 9.24
N GLN A 85 22.97 -11.14 8.31
CA GLN A 85 22.73 -12.58 8.26
C GLN A 85 23.33 -13.21 9.52
N PRO A 86 22.53 -13.92 10.33
CA PRO A 86 23.09 -14.65 11.45
C PRO A 86 24.08 -15.69 10.91
N PRO A 87 25.21 -15.92 11.58
CA PRO A 87 26.16 -16.94 11.15
C PRO A 87 25.43 -18.28 11.04
N ALA A 88 25.80 -19.08 10.03
CA ALA A 88 25.23 -20.40 9.85
C ALA A 88 25.40 -21.20 11.14
N LEU A 89 24.28 -21.55 11.78
CA LEU A 89 24.29 -22.39 12.97
C LEU A 89 24.83 -23.76 12.59
N ARG A 90 26.08 -24.05 12.95
CA ARG A 90 26.63 -25.40 12.84
C ARG A 90 26.02 -26.24 13.96
N VAL A 91 25.00 -27.03 13.64
CA VAL A 91 24.50 -28.08 14.54
C VAL A 91 25.62 -29.13 14.65
N ARG A 92 26.27 -29.22 15.81
CA ARG A 92 27.06 -30.39 16.17
C ARG A 92 26.08 -31.48 16.61
N TYR A 93 26.08 -32.59 15.87
CA TYR A 93 25.47 -33.84 16.32
C TYR A 93 26.32 -34.51 17.39
#